data_AF-A0AA40VVF9-F1
#
_entry.id   AF-A0AA40VVF9-F1
#
_cell.length_a   1.000
_cell.length_b   1.000
_cell.length_c   1.000
_cell.angle_alpha   90.00
_cell.angle_beta   90.00
_cell.angle_gamma   90.00
#
_symmetry.space_group_name_H-M   'P 1'
#
loop_
_entity.id
_entity.type
_entity.pdbx_description
1 polymer ?
#
loop_
_entity_poly.entity_id
_entity_poly.type
_entity_poly.pdbx_seq_one_letter_code
_entity_poly.pdbx_strand_id
1 'polypeptide(L)'
;MLPSKFCESAGFPDRWQERDLQKYISDRLTERGFQTHLEVQANGGRADIVTNWQGGAIAEVKKYLDRDTIYQAVGQLNLYGLNNTHKLVVMGFLTPDARQQPSALKTASMVEQNPRIQVIFVNIDEEWLPGSQVRIGFGNFSFWNLRLPQLPNFRDWRWWFNLAKANPLILVFAIALVSVTASQLKREFTDCQQTNQVWNCLFSQKVPLP
;
A
#
# COMPACT_ATOMS: atom_id res chain seq x y z
N MET A 1 -6.29 -4.44 -19.91
CA MET A 1 -5.54 -4.19 -21.15
C MET A 1 -5.18 -5.53 -21.80
N LEU A 2 -5.20 -5.65 -23.13
CA LEU A 2 -4.71 -6.88 -23.80
C LEU A 2 -3.20 -7.02 -23.59
N PRO A 3 -2.64 -8.24 -23.41
CA PRO A 3 -1.21 -8.42 -23.23
C PRO A 3 -0.35 -7.81 -24.34
N SER A 4 -0.80 -7.87 -25.60
CA SER A 4 -0.08 -7.27 -26.74
C SER A 4 0.05 -5.75 -26.61
N LYS A 5 -1.06 -5.06 -26.31
CA LYS A 5 -1.06 -3.60 -26.06
C LYS A 5 -0.22 -3.21 -24.87
N PHE A 6 -0.18 -4.06 -23.84
CA PHE A 6 0.69 -3.86 -22.69
C PHE A 6 2.15 -3.91 -23.12
N CYS A 7 2.56 -4.96 -23.84
CA CYS A 7 3.94 -5.15 -24.28
C CYS A 7 4.43 -3.97 -25.13
N GLU A 8 3.59 -3.50 -26.07
CA GLU A 8 3.86 -2.31 -26.88
C GLU A 8 4.01 -1.05 -26.00
N SER A 9 3.06 -0.80 -25.11
CA SER A 9 3.09 0.37 -24.21
C SER A 9 4.26 0.33 -23.22
N ALA A 10 4.70 -0.87 -22.82
CA ALA A 10 5.82 -1.09 -21.92
C ALA A 10 7.18 -1.08 -22.64
N GLY A 11 7.21 -0.95 -23.98
CA GLY A 11 8.43 -0.94 -24.77
C GLY A 11 9.14 -2.29 -24.85
N PHE A 12 8.39 -3.40 -24.78
CA PHE A 12 8.97 -4.73 -24.89
C PHE A 12 9.42 -5.02 -26.34
N PRO A 13 10.46 -5.84 -26.55
CA PRO A 13 10.86 -6.24 -27.89
C PRO A 13 9.81 -7.13 -28.57
N ASP A 14 9.81 -7.19 -29.90
CA ASP A 14 8.85 -7.99 -30.69
C ASP A 14 8.76 -9.46 -30.24
N ARG A 15 9.90 -10.05 -29.84
CA ARG A 15 10.02 -11.41 -29.31
C ARG A 15 10.36 -11.41 -27.83
N TRP A 16 9.53 -10.76 -27.04
CA TRP A 16 9.69 -10.71 -25.58
C TRP A 16 9.52 -12.09 -24.91
N GLN A 17 10.20 -12.23 -23.78
CA GLN A 17 10.30 -13.40 -22.93
C GLN A 17 9.91 -13.06 -21.49
N GLU A 18 9.72 -14.08 -20.66
CA GLU A 18 9.36 -13.93 -19.24
C GLU A 18 10.30 -12.97 -18.48
N ARG A 19 11.60 -13.02 -18.77
CA ARG A 19 12.62 -12.12 -18.20
C ARG A 19 12.37 -10.63 -18.48
N ASP A 20 11.72 -10.30 -19.60
CA ASP A 20 11.41 -8.91 -19.94
C ASP A 20 10.29 -8.38 -19.04
N LEU A 21 9.31 -9.24 -18.73
CA LEU A 21 8.26 -8.94 -17.76
C LEU A 21 8.82 -8.86 -16.33
N GLN A 22 9.70 -9.79 -15.96
CA GLN A 22 10.41 -9.76 -14.67
C GLN A 22 11.19 -8.45 -14.50
N LYS A 23 11.94 -8.05 -15.54
CA LYS A 23 12.67 -6.78 -15.55
C LYS A 23 11.72 -5.59 -15.42
N TYR A 24 10.64 -5.55 -16.18
CA TYR A 24 9.64 -4.47 -16.08
C TYR A 24 9.07 -4.34 -14.67
N ILE A 25 8.68 -5.45 -14.04
CA ILE A 25 8.15 -5.44 -12.67
C ILE A 25 9.21 -4.92 -11.68
N SER A 26 10.46 -5.37 -11.81
CA SER A 26 11.57 -4.93 -10.96
C SER A 26 11.87 -3.44 -11.12
N ASP A 27 11.88 -2.95 -12.37
CA ASP A 27 12.10 -1.54 -12.67
C ASP A 27 10.96 -0.70 -12.06
N ARG A 28 9.70 -1.12 -12.21
CA ARG A 28 8.53 -0.46 -11.59
C ARG A 28 8.58 -0.43 -10.07
N LEU A 29 9.03 -1.50 -9.44
CA LEU A 29 9.23 -1.56 -7.99
C LEU A 29 10.37 -0.63 -7.55
N THR A 30 11.46 -0.58 -8.30
CA THR A 30 12.61 0.30 -8.05
C THR A 30 12.23 1.77 -8.20
N GLU A 31 11.45 2.13 -9.23
CA GLU A 31 10.89 3.47 -9.44
C GLU A 31 10.05 3.95 -8.25
N ARG A 32 9.50 3.02 -7.47
CA ARG A 32 8.71 3.27 -6.25
C ARG A 32 9.56 3.35 -4.98
N GLY A 33 10.87 3.21 -5.10
CA GLY A 33 11.81 3.23 -3.97
C GLY A 33 11.93 1.91 -3.22
N PHE A 34 11.42 0.80 -3.78
CA PHE A 34 11.65 -0.53 -3.20
C PHE A 34 13.00 -1.08 -3.63
N GLN A 35 13.66 -1.80 -2.73
CA GLN A 35 14.84 -2.58 -3.07
C GLN A 35 14.39 -3.85 -3.77
N THR A 36 15.01 -4.18 -4.90
CA THR A 36 14.69 -5.37 -5.69
C THR A 36 15.96 -6.12 -6.06
N HIS A 37 15.90 -7.44 -5.94
CA HIS A 37 16.95 -8.35 -6.37
C HIS A 37 16.34 -9.40 -7.29
N LEU A 38 16.96 -9.60 -8.45
CA LEU A 38 16.52 -10.58 -9.45
C LEU A 38 17.29 -11.90 -9.30
N GLU A 39 16.66 -13.02 -9.64
CA GLU A 39 17.29 -14.36 -9.71
C GLU A 39 18.01 -14.76 -8.40
N VAL A 40 17.37 -14.52 -7.26
CA VAL A 40 17.99 -14.74 -5.94
C VAL A 40 17.95 -16.22 -5.60
N GLN A 41 19.10 -16.78 -5.21
CA GLN A 41 19.17 -18.15 -4.73
C GLN A 41 18.24 -18.36 -3.52
N ALA A 42 17.37 -19.36 -3.62
CA ALA A 42 16.42 -19.73 -2.58
C ALA A 42 16.43 -21.24 -2.36
N ASN A 43 15.65 -21.70 -1.37
CA ASN A 43 15.48 -23.12 -1.12
C ASN A 43 14.83 -23.79 -2.35
N GLY A 44 15.51 -24.77 -2.94
CA GLY A 44 14.98 -25.52 -4.08
C GLY A 44 15.03 -24.81 -5.43
N GLY A 45 15.66 -23.63 -5.55
CA GLY A 45 15.77 -22.95 -6.85
C GLY A 45 16.29 -21.51 -6.77
N ARG A 46 15.91 -20.70 -7.76
CA ARG A 46 16.10 -19.25 -7.75
C ARG A 46 14.74 -18.58 -7.83
N ALA A 47 14.51 -17.60 -6.98
CA ALA A 47 13.32 -16.77 -7.03
C ALA A 47 13.50 -15.65 -8.04
N ASP A 48 12.47 -15.37 -8.84
CA ASP A 48 12.56 -14.38 -9.91
C ASP A 48 12.80 -12.98 -9.36
N ILE A 49 12.05 -12.57 -8.32
CA ILE A 49 12.20 -11.25 -7.69
C ILE A 49 12.10 -11.39 -6.17
N VAL A 50 13.04 -10.80 -5.44
CA VAL A 50 12.97 -10.59 -3.99
C VAL A 50 13.01 -9.10 -3.71
N THR A 51 12.07 -8.60 -2.92
CA THR A 51 11.92 -7.16 -2.67
C THR A 51 11.45 -6.86 -1.25
N ASN A 52 11.72 -5.65 -0.76
CA ASN A 52 11.16 -5.15 0.51
C ASN A 52 9.73 -4.61 0.38
N TRP A 53 9.11 -4.69 -0.80
CA TRP A 53 7.70 -4.35 -1.01
C TRP A 53 6.78 -5.14 -0.07
N GLN A 54 5.73 -4.49 0.45
CA GLN A 54 4.80 -5.04 1.45
C GLN A 54 5.46 -5.58 2.74
N GLY A 55 6.62 -5.06 3.13
CA GLY A 55 7.36 -5.56 4.30
C GLY A 55 8.23 -6.79 4.01
N GLY A 56 8.39 -7.14 2.73
CA GLY A 56 9.14 -8.29 2.25
C GLY A 56 8.26 -9.16 1.36
N ALA A 57 8.64 -9.31 0.10
CA ALA A 57 7.95 -10.15 -0.88
C ALA A 57 8.93 -10.94 -1.73
N ILE A 58 8.53 -12.16 -2.08
CA ILE A 58 9.16 -13.04 -3.05
C ILE A 58 8.14 -13.21 -4.18
N ALA A 59 8.50 -12.83 -5.39
CA ALA A 59 7.64 -12.96 -6.55
C ALA A 59 8.16 -14.00 -7.53
N GLU A 60 7.24 -14.80 -8.06
CA GLU A 60 7.43 -15.69 -9.21
C GLU A 60 6.66 -15.08 -10.39
N VAL A 61 7.38 -14.82 -11.47
CA VAL A 61 6.86 -14.20 -12.68
C VAL A 61 6.55 -15.30 -13.69
N LYS A 62 5.39 -15.22 -14.31
CA LYS A 62 4.98 -16.12 -15.39
C LYS A 62 4.48 -15.32 -16.58
N LYS A 63 4.83 -15.76 -17.79
CA LYS A 63 4.42 -15.08 -19.02
C LYS A 63 2.90 -14.89 -19.09
N TYR A 64 2.15 -15.97 -18.85
CA TYR A 64 0.70 -15.97 -18.76
C TYR A 64 0.27 -16.74 -17.53
N LEU A 65 -0.80 -16.27 -16.90
CA LEU A 65 -1.46 -16.86 -15.75
C LEU A 65 -2.77 -17.49 -16.20
N ASP A 66 -2.74 -18.80 -16.26
CA ASP A 66 -3.85 -19.72 -16.30
C ASP A 66 -3.92 -20.53 -14.99
N ARG A 67 -4.86 -21.47 -14.89
CA ARG A 67 -5.03 -22.30 -13.69
C ARG A 67 -3.75 -23.03 -13.30
N ASP A 68 -3.10 -23.68 -14.26
CA ASP A 68 -2.03 -24.63 -13.97
C ASP A 68 -0.73 -23.90 -13.67
N THR A 69 -0.44 -22.83 -14.41
CA THR A 69 0.70 -21.94 -14.16
C THR A 69 0.61 -21.24 -12.80
N ILE A 70 -0.59 -20.83 -12.36
CA ILE A 70 -0.78 -20.27 -11.00
C ILE A 70 -0.43 -21.33 -9.94
N TYR A 71 -0.95 -22.55 -10.05
CA TYR A 71 -0.62 -23.61 -9.08
C TYR A 71 0.87 -23.95 -9.06
N GLN A 72 1.50 -24.01 -10.23
CA GLN A 72 2.94 -24.26 -10.35
C GLN A 72 3.75 -23.16 -9.65
N ALA A 73 3.44 -21.89 -9.94
CA ALA A 73 4.13 -20.75 -9.33
C ALA A 73 3.96 -20.71 -7.81
N VAL A 74 2.76 -21.00 -7.30
CA VAL A 74 2.52 -21.14 -5.86
C VAL A 74 3.35 -22.26 -5.25
N GLY A 75 3.48 -23.40 -5.94
CA GLY A 75 4.34 -24.50 -5.51
C GLY A 75 5.80 -24.07 -5.34
N GLN A 76 6.35 -23.35 -6.33
CA GLN A 76 7.71 -22.81 -6.29
C GLN A 76 7.88 -21.79 -5.15
N LEU A 77 6.95 -20.85 -5.02
CA LEU A 77 6.98 -19.82 -3.99
C LEU A 77 6.91 -20.39 -2.58
N ASN A 78 6.14 -21.47 -2.35
CA ASN A 78 6.10 -22.13 -1.06
C ASN A 78 7.45 -22.74 -0.67
N LEU A 79 8.24 -23.24 -1.64
CA LEU A 79 9.60 -23.71 -1.41
C LEU A 79 10.54 -22.54 -1.09
N TYR A 80 10.47 -21.46 -1.87
CA TYR A 80 11.32 -20.27 -1.64
C TYR A 80 11.00 -19.55 -0.33
N GLY A 81 9.72 -19.58 0.05
CA GLY A 81 9.15 -18.98 1.26
C GLY A 81 9.37 -19.78 2.54
N LEU A 82 10.04 -20.94 2.49
CA LEU A 82 10.31 -21.74 3.68
C LEU A 82 11.11 -20.91 4.71
N ASN A 83 10.71 -21.00 5.98
CA ASN A 83 11.36 -20.35 7.12
C ASN A 83 11.38 -18.81 7.09
N ASN A 84 10.52 -18.17 6.31
CA ASN A 84 10.30 -16.73 6.37
C ASN A 84 8.80 -16.39 6.30
N THR A 85 8.48 -15.12 6.57
CA THR A 85 7.11 -14.60 6.58
C THR A 85 6.83 -13.65 5.42
N HIS A 86 7.73 -13.57 4.43
CA HIS A 86 7.57 -12.70 3.27
C HIS A 86 6.29 -13.05 2.49
N LYS A 87 5.66 -12.04 1.90
CA LYS A 87 4.57 -12.23 0.95
C LYS A 87 5.05 -13.06 -0.24
N LEU A 88 4.19 -13.95 -0.73
CA LEU A 88 4.44 -14.81 -1.87
C LEU A 88 3.56 -14.32 -3.01
N VAL A 89 4.18 -13.78 -4.06
CA VAL A 89 3.45 -13.05 -5.11
C VAL A 89 3.61 -13.77 -6.44
N VAL A 90 2.51 -14.21 -7.04
CA VAL A 90 2.51 -14.68 -8.43
C VAL A 90 2.18 -13.49 -9.32
N MET A 91 3.02 -13.19 -10.29
CA MET A 91 2.80 -12.06 -11.20
C MET A 91 2.85 -12.51 -12.66
N GLY A 92 1.95 -12.00 -13.48
CA GLY A 92 1.94 -12.33 -14.90
C GLY A 92 0.76 -11.74 -15.64
N PHE A 93 0.70 -11.97 -16.95
CA PHE A 93 -0.47 -11.55 -17.72
C PHE A 93 -1.64 -12.51 -17.51
N LEU A 94 -2.86 -12.00 -17.38
CA LEU A 94 -4.02 -12.87 -17.52
C LEU A 94 -3.96 -13.55 -18.90
N THR A 95 -4.17 -14.87 -18.92
CA THR A 95 -4.13 -15.67 -20.16
C THR A 95 -4.95 -15.03 -21.29
N PRO A 96 -4.43 -14.98 -22.53
CA PRO A 96 -5.15 -14.40 -23.66
C PRO A 96 -6.34 -15.27 -24.10
N ASP A 97 -6.40 -16.54 -23.68
CA ASP A 97 -7.53 -17.43 -23.96
C ASP A 97 -8.72 -17.09 -23.07
N ALA A 98 -9.71 -16.41 -23.64
CA ALA A 98 -10.95 -16.00 -22.97
C ALA A 98 -11.70 -17.18 -22.31
N ARG A 99 -11.56 -18.41 -22.79
CA ARG A 99 -12.20 -19.59 -22.18
C ARG A 99 -11.55 -19.98 -20.86
N GLN A 100 -10.26 -19.70 -20.69
CA GLN A 100 -9.48 -20.04 -19.50
C GLN A 100 -9.46 -18.93 -18.45
N GLN A 101 -9.75 -17.68 -18.84
CA GLN A 101 -9.74 -16.53 -17.93
C GLN A 101 -10.61 -16.71 -16.68
N PRO A 102 -11.87 -17.22 -16.76
CA PRO A 102 -12.68 -17.43 -15.55
C PRO A 102 -12.03 -18.43 -14.58
N SER A 103 -11.38 -19.46 -15.11
CA SER A 103 -10.66 -20.43 -14.28
C SER A 103 -9.43 -19.81 -13.64
N ALA A 104 -8.65 -19.00 -14.38
CA ALA A 104 -7.48 -18.31 -13.84
C ALA A 104 -7.85 -17.38 -12.68
N LEU A 105 -8.89 -16.56 -12.86
CA LEU A 105 -9.39 -15.62 -11.84
C LEU A 105 -9.92 -16.36 -10.61
N LYS A 106 -10.67 -17.46 -10.82
CA LYS A 106 -11.16 -18.30 -9.71
C LYS A 106 -10.00 -18.95 -8.96
N THR A 107 -9.00 -19.49 -9.67
CA THR A 107 -7.83 -20.10 -9.05
C THR A 107 -7.02 -19.08 -8.25
N ALA A 108 -6.82 -17.86 -8.78
CA ALA A 108 -6.21 -16.76 -8.03
C ALA A 108 -6.93 -16.52 -6.69
N SER A 109 -8.26 -16.33 -6.73
CA SER A 109 -9.06 -16.13 -5.52
C SER A 109 -9.01 -17.30 -4.53
N MET A 110 -8.85 -18.54 -5.01
CA MET A 110 -8.71 -19.72 -4.16
C MET A 110 -7.35 -19.78 -3.46
N VAL A 111 -6.25 -19.48 -4.16
CA VAL A 111 -4.90 -19.53 -3.55
C VAL A 111 -4.67 -18.36 -2.60
N GLU A 112 -5.28 -17.20 -2.88
CA GLU A 112 -5.27 -16.01 -2.02
C GLU A 112 -6.07 -16.15 -0.73
N GLN A 113 -6.82 -17.26 -0.54
CA GLN A 113 -7.36 -17.60 0.78
C GLN A 113 -6.24 -17.78 1.82
N ASN A 114 -5.02 -18.11 1.38
CA ASN A 114 -3.83 -17.96 2.21
C ASN A 114 -3.41 -16.48 2.21
N PRO A 115 -3.44 -15.79 3.36
CA PRO A 115 -3.14 -14.36 3.43
C PRO A 115 -1.69 -14.03 3.07
N ARG A 116 -0.81 -15.02 2.97
CA ARG A 116 0.58 -14.85 2.52
C ARG A 116 0.70 -14.77 1.00
N ILE A 117 -0.24 -15.35 0.26
CA ILE A 117 -0.21 -15.47 -1.19
C ILE A 117 -1.00 -14.32 -1.82
N GLN A 118 -0.46 -13.75 -2.89
CA GLN A 118 -1.12 -12.77 -3.74
C GLN A 118 -0.90 -13.15 -5.21
N VAL A 119 -1.91 -12.99 -6.05
CA VAL A 119 -1.81 -13.18 -7.50
C VAL A 119 -2.14 -11.86 -8.19
N ILE A 120 -1.25 -11.40 -9.06
CA ILE A 120 -1.36 -10.09 -9.72
C ILE A 120 -1.39 -10.29 -11.23
N PHE A 121 -2.46 -9.77 -11.83
CA PHE A 121 -2.62 -9.75 -13.28
C PHE A 121 -2.16 -8.40 -13.80
N VAL A 122 -0.89 -8.33 -14.20
CA VAL A 122 -0.19 -7.05 -14.47
C VAL A 122 -0.84 -6.23 -15.59
N ASN A 123 -1.56 -6.87 -16.53
CA ASN A 123 -2.29 -6.19 -17.60
C ASN A 123 -3.71 -5.72 -17.23
N ILE A 124 -4.16 -5.97 -16.01
CA ILE A 124 -5.51 -5.60 -15.54
C ILE A 124 -5.42 -4.70 -14.32
N ASP A 125 -4.49 -5.00 -13.41
CA ASP A 125 -4.28 -4.21 -12.20
C ASP A 125 -3.65 -2.85 -12.55
N GLU A 126 -4.42 -1.78 -12.31
CA GLU A 126 -4.09 -0.40 -12.72
C GLU A 126 -2.70 0.05 -12.25
N GLU A 127 -2.32 -0.38 -11.05
CA GLU A 127 -1.01 -0.13 -10.46
C GLU A 127 0.14 -0.59 -11.37
N TRP A 128 -0.04 -1.68 -12.11
CA TRP A 128 1.03 -2.32 -12.90
C TRP A 128 1.01 -1.93 -14.38
N LEU A 129 -0.02 -1.19 -14.81
CA LEU A 129 -0.13 -0.72 -16.19
C LEU A 129 0.99 0.27 -16.56
N PRO A 130 1.47 0.26 -17.82
CA PRO A 130 2.45 1.22 -18.29
C PRO A 130 1.90 2.64 -18.21
N GLY A 131 2.74 3.57 -17.75
CA GLY A 131 2.36 4.98 -17.58
C GLY A 131 1.45 5.26 -16.37
N SER A 132 1.10 4.26 -15.55
CA SER A 132 0.38 4.51 -14.31
C SER A 132 1.25 5.34 -13.36
N GLN A 133 0.69 6.44 -12.84
CA GLN A 133 1.43 7.32 -11.94
C GLN A 133 1.77 6.56 -10.66
N VAL A 134 3.05 6.59 -10.32
CA VAL A 134 3.57 6.06 -9.06
C VAL A 134 3.00 6.92 -7.94
N ARG A 135 1.94 6.43 -7.29
CA ARG A 135 1.53 6.97 -6.00
C ARG A 135 2.58 6.53 -4.98
N ILE A 136 3.52 7.42 -4.67
CA ILE A 136 4.43 7.27 -3.52
C ILE A 136 3.57 7.40 -2.26
N GLY A 137 2.84 6.34 -1.93
CA GLY A 137 2.10 6.21 -0.69
C GLY A 137 3.02 5.60 0.35
N PHE A 138 3.43 6.40 1.34
CA PHE A 138 4.02 5.88 2.57
C PHE A 138 3.13 4.77 3.14
N GLY A 139 3.69 3.57 3.29
CA GLY A 139 3.19 2.57 4.22
C GLY A 139 1.91 1.87 3.78
N ASN A 140 2.04 0.55 3.62
CA ASN A 140 0.98 -0.42 3.47
C ASN A 140 0.06 -0.42 4.72
N PHE A 141 -0.93 0.49 4.77
CA PHE A 141 -2.09 0.33 5.62
C PHE A 141 -3.22 -0.27 4.78
N SER A 142 -3.33 -1.60 4.79
CA SER A 142 -4.48 -2.33 4.24
C SER A 142 -5.72 -2.21 5.16
N PHE A 143 -5.95 -1.02 5.70
CA PHE A 143 -7.16 -0.70 6.45
C PHE A 143 -7.91 0.36 5.63
N TRP A 144 -9.18 0.05 5.33
CA TRP A 144 -10.20 0.92 4.76
C TRP A 144 -10.37 0.92 3.23
N ASN A 145 -11.37 0.14 2.79
CA ASN A 145 -12.23 0.42 1.63
C ASN A 145 -13.02 1.75 1.80
N LEU A 146 -12.35 2.82 2.20
CA LEU A 146 -12.91 4.16 2.08
C LEU A 146 -12.46 4.68 0.72
N ARG A 147 -13.37 4.64 -0.26
CA ARG A 147 -13.29 5.54 -1.41
C ARG A 147 -13.24 6.95 -0.84
N LEU A 148 -12.04 7.49 -0.65
CA LEU A 148 -11.85 8.89 -0.32
C LEU A 148 -12.52 9.68 -1.45
N PRO A 149 -13.61 10.42 -1.19
CA PRO A 149 -14.14 11.33 -2.18
C PRO A 149 -13.02 12.31 -2.53
N GLN A 150 -13.03 12.76 -3.78
CA GLN A 150 -12.08 13.71 -4.36
C GLN A 150 -11.58 14.75 -3.34
N LEU A 151 -10.28 15.07 -3.45
CA LEU A 151 -9.51 15.91 -2.54
C LEU A 151 -10.34 17.03 -1.88
N PRO A 152 -10.22 17.20 -0.55
CA PRO A 152 -11.06 18.10 0.23
C PRO A 152 -10.96 19.55 -0.29
N ASN A 153 -12.09 20.10 -0.72
CA ASN A 153 -12.24 21.54 -0.88
C ASN A 153 -12.44 22.14 0.52
N PHE A 154 -11.33 22.38 1.22
CA PHE A 154 -11.30 22.88 2.61
C PHE A 154 -12.07 24.19 2.83
N ARG A 155 -12.42 24.89 1.75
CA ARG A 155 -13.10 26.17 1.79
C ARG A 155 -14.62 26.05 1.85
N ASP A 156 -15.19 24.88 1.57
CA ASP A 156 -16.62 24.71 1.38
C ASP A 156 -17.28 24.03 2.59
N TRP A 157 -17.93 24.81 3.47
CA TRP A 157 -18.59 24.32 4.69
C TRP A 157 -19.67 23.26 4.41
N ARG A 158 -20.31 23.33 3.23
CA ARG A 158 -21.33 22.35 2.81
C ARG A 158 -20.74 20.96 2.60
N TRP A 159 -19.48 20.88 2.18
CA TRP A 159 -18.77 19.61 2.03
C TRP A 159 -18.56 18.93 3.37
N TRP A 160 -18.14 19.69 4.39
CA TRP A 160 -17.98 19.19 5.76
C TRP A 160 -19.27 18.62 6.33
N PHE A 161 -20.40 19.30 6.09
CA PHE A 161 -21.70 18.81 6.53
C PHE A 161 -22.11 17.50 5.84
N ASN A 162 -21.85 17.37 4.54
CA ASN A 162 -22.13 16.14 3.81
C ASN A 162 -21.19 15.00 4.21
N LEU A 163 -19.92 15.28 4.48
CA LEU A 163 -18.95 14.31 5.01
C LEU A 163 -19.37 13.79 6.38
N ALA A 164 -19.78 14.70 7.26
CA ALA A 164 -20.30 14.40 8.60
C ALA A 164 -21.54 13.48 8.54
N LYS A 165 -22.46 13.75 7.60
CA LYS A 165 -23.67 12.95 7.40
C LYS A 165 -23.36 11.55 6.85
N ALA A 166 -22.37 11.44 5.96
CA ALA A 166 -21.99 10.19 5.34
C ALA A 166 -21.15 9.29 6.26
N ASN A 167 -20.38 9.87 7.18
CA ASN A 167 -19.45 9.13 8.04
C ASN A 167 -19.48 9.68 9.48
N PRO A 168 -20.50 9.31 10.29
CA PRO A 168 -20.68 9.87 11.63
C PRO A 168 -19.51 9.61 12.58
N LEU A 169 -18.74 8.54 12.36
CA LEU A 169 -17.56 8.20 13.15
C LEU A 169 -16.43 9.23 13.01
N ILE A 170 -16.26 9.86 11.83
CA ILE A 170 -15.23 10.89 11.62
C ILE A 170 -15.50 12.09 12.53
N LEU A 171 -16.77 12.40 12.76
CA LEU A 171 -17.18 13.52 13.61
C LEU A 171 -16.93 13.21 15.09
N VAL A 172 -17.13 11.95 15.52
CA VAL A 172 -16.77 11.48 16.87
C VAL A 172 -15.26 11.60 17.09
N PHE A 173 -14.44 11.18 16.12
CA PHE A 173 -12.99 11.33 16.21
C PHE A 173 -12.54 12.79 16.23
N ALA A 174 -13.13 13.65 15.39
CA ALA A 174 -12.82 15.08 15.37
C ALA A 174 -13.18 15.75 16.71
N ILE A 175 -14.35 15.45 17.27
CA ILE A 175 -14.77 15.97 18.58
C ILE A 175 -13.86 15.44 19.68
N ALA A 176 -13.48 14.16 19.65
CA ALA A 176 -12.56 13.58 20.64
C ALA A 176 -11.16 14.23 20.56
N LEU A 177 -10.67 14.53 19.35
CA LEU A 177 -9.39 15.20 19.16
C LEU A 177 -9.43 16.65 19.68
N VAL A 178 -10.52 17.36 19.41
CA VAL A 178 -10.74 18.73 19.89
C VAL A 178 -10.90 18.76 21.41
N SER A 179 -11.57 17.78 22.01
CA SER A 179 -11.75 17.73 23.47
C SER A 179 -10.45 17.39 24.21
N VAL A 180 -9.60 16.53 23.64
CA VAL A 180 -8.28 16.21 24.19
C VAL A 180 -7.36 17.43 24.08
N THR A 181 -7.30 18.10 22.93
CA THR A 181 -6.47 19.30 22.76
C THR A 181 -6.97 20.46 23.60
N ALA A 182 -8.28 20.69 23.71
CA ALA A 182 -8.85 21.69 24.62
C ALA A 182 -8.56 21.39 26.09
N SER A 183 -8.56 20.11 26.48
CA SER A 183 -8.23 19.71 27.86
C SER A 183 -6.73 19.91 28.17
N GLN A 184 -5.85 19.64 27.20
CA GLN A 184 -4.42 19.90 27.32
C GLN A 184 -4.12 21.40 27.37
N LEU A 185 -4.70 22.19 26.46
CA LEU A 185 -4.58 23.66 26.47
C LEU A 185 -5.09 24.27 27.77
N LYS A 186 -6.21 23.77 28.32
CA LYS A 186 -6.73 24.26 29.60
C LYS A 186 -5.79 23.95 30.76
N ARG A 187 -5.14 22.77 30.78
CA ARG A 187 -4.13 22.43 31.79
C ARG A 187 -2.93 23.35 31.70
N GLU A 188 -2.36 23.52 30.51
CA GLU A 188 -1.22 24.41 30.29
C GLU A 188 -1.52 25.87 30.65
N PHE A 189 -2.74 26.35 30.36
CA PHE A 189 -3.15 27.71 30.73
C PHE A 189 -3.33 27.87 32.24
N THR A 190 -3.83 26.85 32.93
CA THR A 190 -4.00 26.86 34.40
C THR A 190 -2.65 26.79 35.10
N ASP A 191 -1.73 25.95 34.60
CA ASP A 191 -0.36 25.86 35.11
C ASP A 191 0.41 27.17 34.88
N CYS A 192 0.27 27.80 33.71
CA CYS A 192 0.84 29.13 33.46
C CYS A 192 0.26 30.21 34.38
N GLN A 193 -1.05 30.19 34.66
CA GLN A 193 -1.67 31.15 35.59
C GLN A 193 -1.20 30.94 37.03
N GLN A 194 -1.12 29.70 37.51
CA GLN A 194 -0.59 29.40 38.84
C GLN A 194 0.88 29.81 38.97
N THR A 195 1.69 29.51 37.95
CA THR A 195 3.12 29.86 37.94
C THR A 195 3.30 31.38 37.96
N ASN A 196 2.54 32.14 37.16
CA ASN A 196 2.58 33.60 37.17
C ASN A 196 2.06 34.20 38.49
N GLN A 197 1.06 33.61 39.15
CA GLN A 197 0.62 34.05 40.48
C GLN A 197 1.69 33.78 41.55
N VAL A 198 2.34 32.62 41.51
CA VAL A 198 3.43 32.27 42.43
C VAL A 198 4.64 33.18 42.25
N TRP A 199 5.01 33.49 41.00
CA TRP A 199 6.07 34.46 40.69
C TRP A 199 5.69 35.87 41.16
N ASN A 200 4.48 36.33 40.91
CA ASN A 200 4.04 37.65 41.38
C ASN A 200 3.97 37.73 42.92
N CYS A 201 3.65 36.63 43.62
CA CYS A 201 3.67 36.59 45.08
C CYS A 201 5.09 36.52 45.67
N LEU A 202 6.03 35.82 45.02
CA LEU A 202 7.42 35.68 45.48
C LEU A 202 8.27 36.93 45.23
N PHE A 203 7.93 37.73 44.21
CA PHE A 203 8.70 38.91 43.79
C PHE A 203 7.96 40.25 43.97
N SER A 204 6.74 40.26 44.50
CA SER A 204 6.10 41.49 44.98
C SER A 204 6.76 41.94 46.28
N GLN A 205 7.83 42.72 46.15
CA GLN A 205 8.37 43.50 47.26
C GLN A 205 7.26 44.44 47.75
N LYS A 206 6.82 44.24 49.00
CA LYS A 206 6.02 45.23 49.72
C LYS A 206 6.85 46.51 49.82
N VAL A 207 6.54 47.50 49.00
CA VAL A 207 6.98 48.89 49.19
C VAL A 207 6.36 49.36 50.52
N PRO A 208 7.15 49.80 51.52
CA PRO A 208 6.60 50.45 52.69
C PRO A 208 5.97 51.78 52.24
N LEU A 209 4.71 51.99 52.58
CA LEU A 209 4.04 53.28 52.37
C LEU A 209 4.73 54.35 53.26
N PRO A 210 4.82 55.60 52.77
CA PRO A 210 5.43 56.71 53.49
C PRO A 210 4.63 57.13 54.73
#